data_AF-A0A7S0HVX4-F1
#
_entry.id   AF-A0A7S0HVX4-F1
#
_cell.length_a   1.000
_cell.length_b   1.000
_cell.length_c   1.000
_cell.angle_alpha   90.00
_cell.angle_beta   90.00
_cell.angle_gamma   90.00
#
_symmetry.space_group_name_H-M   'P 1'
#
loop_
_entity.id
_entity.type
_entity.pdbx_description
1 polymer ?
#
loop_
_entity_poly.entity_id
_entity_poly.type
_entity_poly.pdbx_seq_one_letter_code
_entity_poly.pdbx_strand_id
1 'polypeptide(L)'
;DQSNVSNLYCLAIVNRRDLLCLRSLNDENLDLLQNIHNQGCSVLLDKYGVTADKLIVHIHYLPTFWHLHVHFLHVDLALSAGVTSKAHNLRDCIENIRLLPNYYQVKPMEIR
;
A
#
# COMPACT_ATOMS: atom_id res chain seq x y z
N ASP A 1 9.96 -15.40 -9.50
CA ASP A 1 9.85 -16.88 -9.49
C ASP A 1 9.33 -17.45 -8.16
N GLN A 2 9.05 -16.61 -7.13
CA GLN A 2 8.56 -17.03 -5.80
C GLN A 2 9.49 -18.00 -5.06
N SER A 3 10.72 -18.16 -5.51
CA SER A 3 11.70 -19.09 -4.94
C SER A 3 12.40 -18.50 -3.71
N ASN A 4 12.53 -17.17 -3.66
CA ASN A 4 13.17 -16.45 -2.58
C ASN A 4 12.21 -15.45 -1.91
N VAL A 5 11.88 -15.72 -0.64
CA VAL A 5 11.01 -14.90 0.19
C VAL A 5 11.59 -13.50 0.44
N SER A 6 12.92 -13.35 0.49
CA SER A 6 13.54 -12.04 0.67
C SER A 6 13.29 -11.09 -0.50
N ASN A 7 12.86 -11.63 -1.66
CA ASN A 7 12.47 -10.90 -2.86
C ASN A 7 10.93 -10.85 -3.04
N LEU A 8 10.16 -11.10 -1.98
CA LEU A 8 8.70 -11.08 -2.07
C LEU A 8 8.19 -9.70 -2.46
N TYR A 9 7.35 -9.68 -3.48
CA TYR A 9 6.60 -8.53 -3.95
C TYR A 9 5.20 -9.00 -4.34
N CYS A 10 4.18 -8.54 -3.64
CA CYS A 10 2.77 -8.77 -3.95
C CYS A 10 2.00 -7.46 -4.15
N LEU A 11 0.89 -7.52 -4.88
CA LEU A 11 -0.06 -6.42 -5.01
C LEU A 11 -1.43 -6.87 -4.49
N ALA A 12 -2.05 -6.03 -3.66
CA ALA A 12 -3.49 -6.09 -3.41
C ALA A 12 -4.19 -5.12 -4.37
N ILE A 13 -5.09 -5.65 -5.20
CA ILE A 13 -5.89 -4.88 -6.16
C ILE A 13 -7.32 -4.85 -5.62
N VAL A 14 -7.89 -3.66 -5.45
CA VAL A 14 -9.24 -3.54 -4.86
C VAL A 14 -10.31 -3.96 -5.85
N ASN A 15 -11.42 -4.54 -5.39
CA ASN A 15 -12.54 -4.91 -6.28
C ASN A 15 -13.37 -3.70 -6.74
N ARG A 16 -13.45 -2.66 -5.89
CA ARG A 16 -14.05 -1.36 -6.22
C ARG A 16 -13.39 -0.77 -7.47
N ARG A 17 -14.17 -0.19 -8.38
CA ARG A 17 -13.67 0.37 -9.64
C ARG A 17 -13.65 1.90 -9.69
N ASP A 18 -14.13 2.53 -8.63
CA ASP A 18 -14.25 3.98 -8.47
C ASP A 18 -13.01 4.62 -7.83
N LEU A 19 -12.06 3.81 -7.36
CA LEU A 19 -10.83 4.27 -6.72
C LEU A 19 -9.65 4.19 -7.70
N LEU A 20 -9.20 5.34 -8.19
CA LEU A 20 -8.17 5.40 -9.24
C LEU A 20 -6.75 5.46 -8.65
N CYS A 21 -6.56 6.24 -7.59
CA CYS A 21 -5.25 6.44 -6.95
C CYS A 21 -5.40 6.96 -5.52
N LEU A 22 -4.29 7.36 -4.91
CA LEU A 22 -4.25 7.95 -3.57
C LEU A 22 -5.19 9.17 -3.40
N ARG A 23 -5.39 9.99 -4.45
CA ARG A 23 -6.31 11.14 -4.43
C ARG A 23 -7.79 10.76 -4.33
N SER A 24 -8.14 9.52 -4.65
CA SER A 24 -9.50 9.00 -4.50
C SER A 24 -9.84 8.63 -3.05
N LEU A 25 -8.86 8.60 -2.14
CA LEU A 25 -9.06 8.12 -0.78
C LEU A 25 -9.60 9.19 0.17
N ASN A 26 -10.64 8.84 0.92
CA ASN A 26 -11.22 9.62 2.00
C ASN A 26 -11.60 8.70 3.18
N ASP A 27 -12.32 9.23 4.17
CA ASP A 27 -12.79 8.53 5.36
C ASP A 27 -13.69 7.32 5.06
N GLU A 28 -14.50 7.35 3.99
CA GLU A 28 -15.31 6.20 3.54
C GLU A 28 -14.46 4.98 3.14
N ASN A 29 -13.16 5.17 2.93
CA ASN A 29 -12.26 4.10 2.52
C ASN A 29 -11.46 3.49 3.68
N LEU A 30 -11.60 3.99 4.91
CA LEU A 30 -10.79 3.53 6.05
C LEU A 30 -10.91 2.02 6.30
N ASP A 31 -12.14 1.49 6.28
CA ASP A 31 -12.37 0.06 6.46
C ASP A 31 -11.73 -0.77 5.35
N LEU A 32 -11.80 -0.31 4.10
CA LEU A 32 -11.14 -0.96 2.97
C LEU A 32 -9.62 -1.00 3.17
N LEU A 33 -9.00 0.14 3.54
CA LEU A 33 -7.55 0.24 3.71
C LEU A 33 -7.07 -0.63 4.90
N GLN A 34 -7.81 -0.64 6.00
CA GLN A 34 -7.52 -1.47 7.16
C GLN A 34 -7.66 -2.97 6.82
N ASN A 35 -8.68 -3.33 6.05
CA ASN A 35 -8.89 -4.69 5.56
C ASN A 35 -7.76 -5.14 4.63
N ILE A 36 -7.33 -4.29 3.69
CA ILE A 36 -6.19 -4.60 2.81
C ILE A 36 -4.94 -4.89 3.64
N HIS A 37 -4.63 -4.03 4.63
CA HIS A 37 -3.48 -4.25 5.50
C HIS A 37 -3.59 -5.57 6.26
N ASN A 38 -4.69 -5.77 7.00
CA ASN A 38 -4.82 -6.90 7.92
C ASN A 38 -4.90 -8.23 7.18
N GLN A 39 -5.76 -8.32 6.15
CA GLN A 39 -5.92 -9.55 5.37
C GLN A 39 -4.69 -9.81 4.50
N GLY A 40 -4.09 -8.77 3.91
CA GLY A 40 -2.85 -8.90 3.16
C GLY A 40 -1.71 -9.48 4.00
N CYS A 41 -1.48 -8.94 5.20
CA CYS A 41 -0.48 -9.48 6.12
C CYS A 41 -0.80 -10.92 6.56
N SER A 42 -2.06 -11.23 6.87
CA SER A 42 -2.47 -12.60 7.23
C SER A 42 -2.18 -13.59 6.11
N VAL A 43 -2.59 -13.28 4.88
CA VAL A 43 -2.38 -14.16 3.72
C VAL A 43 -0.88 -14.35 3.42
N LEU A 44 -0.07 -13.30 3.56
CA LEU A 44 1.37 -13.38 3.33
C LEU A 44 2.09 -14.18 4.43
N LEU A 45 1.62 -14.08 5.67
CA LEU A 45 2.10 -14.94 6.76
C LEU A 45 1.76 -16.40 6.47
N ASP A 46 0.50 -16.70 6.15
CA ASP A 46 0.03 -18.07 5.96
C ASP A 46 0.67 -18.74 4.74
N LYS A 47 0.87 -17.99 3.65
CA LYS A 47 1.36 -18.54 2.39
C LYS A 47 2.89 -18.55 2.27
N TYR A 48 3.56 -17.55 2.85
CA TYR A 48 5.00 -17.35 2.66
C TYR A 48 5.80 -17.28 3.97
N GLY A 49 5.15 -17.38 5.13
CA GLY A 49 5.80 -17.28 6.43
C GLY A 49 6.31 -15.87 6.76
N VAL A 50 5.89 -14.84 6.02
CA VAL A 50 6.38 -13.47 6.20
C VAL A 50 5.50 -12.73 7.20
N THR A 51 6.09 -12.35 8.31
CA THR A 51 5.42 -11.57 9.36
C THR A 51 5.27 -10.10 8.95
N ALA A 52 4.28 -9.42 9.53
CA ALA A 52 3.97 -8.04 9.18
C ALA A 52 5.13 -7.05 9.43
N ASP A 53 6.00 -7.31 10.40
CA ASP A 53 7.20 -6.49 10.69
C ASP A 53 8.28 -6.59 9.60
N LYS A 54 8.19 -7.59 8.72
CA LYS A 54 9.06 -7.76 7.55
C LYS A 54 8.46 -7.22 6.26
N LEU A 55 7.29 -6.60 6.34
CA LEU A 55 6.58 -6.04 5.19
C LEU A 55 6.64 -4.52 5.17
N ILE A 56 6.98 -3.97 4.00
CA ILE A 56 6.73 -2.58 3.66
C ILE A 56 5.47 -2.56 2.80
N VAL A 57 4.45 -1.86 3.30
CA VAL A 57 3.11 -1.80 2.70
C VAL A 57 2.81 -0.36 2.28
N HIS A 58 2.66 -0.11 0.98
CA HIS A 58 2.57 1.25 0.45
C HIS A 58 1.72 1.38 -0.81
N ILE A 59 1.30 2.62 -1.11
CA ILE A 59 0.57 3.02 -2.32
C ILE A 59 1.49 3.90 -3.16
N HIS A 60 1.47 3.76 -4.49
CA HIS A 60 2.18 4.67 -5.38
C HIS A 60 1.36 5.93 -5.71
N TYR A 61 2.03 7.08 -5.71
CA TYR A 61 1.53 8.32 -6.32
C TYR A 61 2.65 9.02 -7.11
N LEU A 62 2.53 9.24 -8.42
CA LEU A 62 1.50 8.74 -9.33
C LEU A 62 1.56 7.21 -9.47
N PRO A 63 0.40 6.53 -9.61
CA PRO A 63 0.38 5.08 -9.76
C PRO A 63 0.88 4.66 -11.15
N THR A 64 1.34 3.41 -11.28
CA THR A 64 1.72 2.83 -12.58
C THR A 64 0.51 2.57 -13.47
N PHE A 65 -0.67 2.31 -12.86
CA PHE A 65 -1.97 2.21 -13.54
C PHE A 65 -3.08 2.76 -12.63
N TRP A 66 -4.14 3.30 -13.24
CA TRP A 66 -5.21 4.05 -12.56
C TRP A 66 -6.32 3.14 -12.02
N HIS A 67 -5.94 2.26 -11.11
CA HIS A 67 -6.85 1.46 -10.30
C HIS A 67 -6.15 1.20 -8.97
N LEU A 68 -6.79 1.54 -7.86
CA LEU A 68 -6.15 1.52 -6.55
C LEU A 68 -5.54 0.14 -6.26
N HIS A 69 -4.25 0.15 -5.95
CA HIS A 69 -3.50 -1.03 -5.60
C HIS A 69 -2.50 -0.70 -4.50
N VAL A 70 -2.25 -1.68 -3.64
CA VAL A 70 -1.32 -1.59 -2.52
C VAL A 70 -0.21 -2.60 -2.75
N HIS A 71 1.03 -2.13 -2.61
CA HIS A 71 2.24 -2.93 -2.74
C HIS A 71 2.61 -3.51 -1.38
N PHE A 72 3.00 -4.79 -1.37
CA PHE A 72 3.57 -5.49 -0.23
C PHE A 72 4.95 -5.99 -0.63
N LEU A 73 6.00 -5.44 -0.02
CA LEU A 73 7.38 -5.82 -0.29
C LEU A 73 8.02 -6.39 0.97
N HIS A 74 8.87 -7.40 0.83
CA HIS A 74 9.77 -7.78 1.90
C HIS A 74 10.77 -6.64 2.18
N VAL A 75 11.10 -6.41 3.45
CA VAL A 75 12.03 -5.35 3.86
C VAL A 75 13.40 -5.48 3.19
N ASP A 76 13.92 -6.70 3.02
CA ASP A 76 15.21 -6.93 2.35
C ASP A 76 15.18 -6.54 0.87
N LEU A 77 14.06 -6.75 0.17
CA LEU A 77 13.89 -6.30 -1.20
C LEU A 77 13.88 -4.78 -1.26
N ALA A 78 13.16 -4.13 -0.34
CA ALA A 78 13.13 -2.67 -0.28
C ALA A 78 14.50 -2.05 0.06
N LEU A 79 15.30 -2.71 0.88
CA LEU A 79 16.67 -2.27 1.20
C LEU A 79 17.63 -2.44 0.01
N SER A 80 17.47 -3.50 -0.78
CA SER A 80 18.36 -3.81 -1.91
C SER A 80 17.98 -3.08 -3.21
N ALA A 81 16.68 -2.99 -3.52
CA ALA A 81 16.18 -2.35 -4.74
C ALA A 81 15.77 -0.88 -4.52
N GLY A 82 15.66 -0.44 -3.25
CA GLY A 82 15.12 0.85 -2.88
C GLY A 82 13.58 0.89 -2.91
N VAL A 83 13.01 1.85 -2.20
CA VAL A 83 11.60 2.21 -2.31
C VAL A 83 11.51 3.48 -3.16
N THR A 84 10.59 3.50 -4.13
CA THR A 84 10.45 4.65 -5.02
C THR A 84 10.00 5.90 -4.24
N SER A 85 10.36 7.09 -4.71
CA SER A 85 9.85 8.37 -4.18
C SER A 85 8.33 8.50 -4.27
N LYS A 86 7.67 7.60 -5.00
CA LYS A 86 6.21 7.54 -5.18
C LYS A 86 5.52 6.79 -4.03
N ALA A 87 6.25 6.12 -3.15
CA ALA A 87 5.66 5.28 -2.12
C ALA A 87 5.13 6.08 -0.93
N HIS A 88 3.87 5.85 -0.61
CA HIS A 88 3.19 6.35 0.58
C HIS A 88 2.80 5.17 1.47
N ASN A 89 3.35 5.11 2.69
CA ASN A 89 3.06 4.02 3.63
C ASN A 89 1.55 3.93 3.90
N LEU A 90 0.99 2.72 3.85
CA LEU A 90 -0.46 2.51 3.99
C LEU A 90 -0.98 2.92 5.37
N ARG A 91 -0.24 2.65 6.44
CA ARG A 91 -0.65 3.05 7.81
C ARG A 91 -0.65 4.57 7.94
N ASP A 92 0.37 5.25 7.43
CA ASP A 92 0.38 6.71 7.41
C ASP A 92 -0.80 7.26 6.59
N CYS A 93 -1.18 6.58 5.50
CA CYS A 93 -2.37 6.98 4.74
C CYS A 93 -3.65 6.87 5.56
N ILE A 94 -3.82 5.79 6.31
CA ILE A 94 -4.96 5.60 7.21
C ILE A 94 -4.98 6.70 8.27
N GLU A 95 -3.85 6.96 8.92
CA GLU A 95 -3.76 8.00 9.96
C GLU A 95 -3.99 9.41 9.40
N ASN A 96 -3.43 9.72 8.23
CA ASN A 96 -3.66 11.00 7.56
C ASN A 96 -5.15 11.25 7.29
N ILE A 97 -5.89 10.23 6.86
CA ILE A 97 -7.33 10.31 6.61
C ILE A 97 -8.11 10.43 7.93
N ARG A 98 -7.70 9.73 8.99
CA ARG A 98 -8.30 9.89 10.34
C ARG A 98 -8.13 11.31 10.88
N LEU A 99 -6.97 11.94 10.62
CA LEU A 99 -6.69 13.32 11.02
C LEU A 99 -7.51 14.33 10.21
N LEU A 100 -7.71 14.08 8.92
CA LEU A 100 -8.48 14.93 8.03
C LEU A 100 -9.17 14.07 6.95
N PRO A 101 -10.51 13.92 6.98
CA PRO A 101 -11.24 13.02 6.07
C PRO A 101 -10.94 13.19 4.58
N ASN A 102 -10.62 14.42 4.15
CA ASN A 102 -10.26 14.76 2.77
C ASN A 102 -8.77 15.12 2.60
N TYR A 103 -7.89 14.57 3.45
CA TYR A 103 -6.45 14.90 3.49
C TYR A 103 -5.80 14.80 2.10
N TYR A 104 -6.07 13.71 1.38
CA TYR A 104 -5.48 13.48 0.08
C TYR A 104 -6.11 14.28 -1.04
N GLN A 105 -7.19 15.02 -0.83
CA GLN A 105 -7.75 15.93 -1.82
C GLN A 105 -7.13 17.33 -1.67
N VAL A 106 -6.77 17.71 -0.44
CA VAL A 106 -6.27 19.07 -0.14
C VAL A 106 -4.76 19.17 0.02
N LYS A 107 -4.07 18.07 0.38
CA LYS A 107 -2.61 18.08 0.55
C LYS A 107 -1.91 18.35 -0.79
N PRO A 108 -0.96 19.29 -0.87
CA PRO A 108 -0.01 19.34 -1.98
C PRO A 108 0.82 18.06 -2.03
N MET A 109 0.78 17.36 -3.17
CA MET A 109 1.53 16.11 -3.36
C MET A 109 2.59 16.34 -4.42
N GLU A 110 3.82 15.98 -4.12
CA GLU A 110 4.90 16.05 -5.09
C GLU A 110 4.68 15.01 -6.20
N ILE A 111 4.94 15.40 -7.44
CA ILE A 111 4.96 14.51 -8.60
C ILE A 111 6.42 14.44 -9.03
N ARG A 112 7.13 13.41 -8.58
CA ARG A 112 8.51 13.12 -8.97
C ARG A 112 8.57 11.89 -9.86
#